data_AF-A0AAW4NS48-F1
#
_entry.id   AF-A0AAW4NS48-F1
#
_cell.length_a   1.000
_cell.length_b   1.000
_cell.length_c   1.000
_cell.angle_alpha   90.00
_cell.angle_beta   90.00
_cell.angle_gamma   90.00
#
_symmetry.space_group_name_H-M   'P 1'
#
loop_
_entity.id
_entity.type
_entity.pdbx_description
1 polymer ?
#
loop_
_entity_poly.entity_id
_entity_poly.type
_entity_poly.pdbx_seq_one_letter_code
_entity_poly.pdbx_strand_id
1 'polypeptide(L)'
;MKIFKLSLSALLLASLFISCDKGNDNPPAPKGGEGSFKGVVFAAGITNPEGNGGNVYMQALPGFLPGTYGNTNAIPVGFGSTPIVTESNNIYAFPDYMGNTKAEIKCYNLNEKGEWLKKGALQIPANAAACNIVELNKEKAYVSLQGIGIVMVFNPTTMKKIADIDLNSYAQEGARVSPAAMIIRDGKLFVGLSQMNAQFMPTVNKLEFAMIDTKTDKVEKHIVNESLGMCFATRPIDAGSIFMDENKDIYFNCMGSFGMLPQLHGGIARIKNGSTDIDPNYSIRLDQTEVSGLSTKHADYICTVMYAGDGKVYTYISSLGLDPHALDNPYLTLSNLPVVIDLKQRTLSVIKNTEISNPQGIAVAKYKDLIVFGSANKKATGFYTYNPKTKEVAGPVIQTQGNPSFFHSFE
;
A
#
# COMPACT_ATOMS: atom_id res chain seq x y z
N MET A 1 70.47 -18.93 35.83
CA MET A 1 70.39 -18.31 37.18
C MET A 1 68.95 -17.85 37.35
N LYS A 2 68.08 -18.66 37.99
CA LYS A 2 67.80 -18.63 39.45
C LYS A 2 67.26 -17.26 39.86
N ILE A 3 65.95 -17.02 39.70
CA ILE A 3 64.78 -17.49 40.49
C ILE A 3 64.75 -16.82 41.89
N PHE A 4 63.64 -16.16 42.24
CA PHE A 4 62.67 -16.51 43.32
C PHE A 4 61.82 -15.28 43.61
N LYS A 5 60.52 -15.27 43.24
CA LYS A 5 59.35 -15.91 43.92
C LYS A 5 58.99 -15.14 45.20
N LEU A 6 57.75 -15.03 45.64
CA LEU A 6 56.68 -16.02 45.91
C LEU A 6 55.41 -15.14 46.18
N SER A 7 54.14 -15.52 46.11
CA SER A 7 53.36 -16.73 46.44
C SER A 7 51.88 -16.29 46.26
N LEU A 8 50.83 -17.09 46.09
CA LEU A 8 50.49 -18.52 46.22
C LEU A 8 49.10 -18.62 45.48
N SER A 9 48.85 -19.54 44.53
CA SER A 9 48.30 -20.91 44.71
C SER A 9 46.90 -20.91 45.37
N ALA A 10 45.87 -21.68 44.98
CA ALA A 10 45.76 -22.90 44.17
C ALA A 10 44.28 -23.21 43.82
N LEU A 11 44.10 -24.00 42.75
CA LEU A 11 43.16 -25.14 42.47
C LEU A 11 41.87 -25.32 43.33
N LEU A 12 40.73 -25.87 42.86
CA LEU A 12 40.56 -27.12 42.08
C LEU A 12 39.08 -27.29 41.63
N LEU A 13 38.87 -28.11 40.59
CA LEU A 13 37.63 -28.54 39.93
C LEU A 13 36.56 -29.16 40.85
N ALA A 14 35.28 -29.01 40.45
CA ALA A 14 34.29 -30.09 40.52
C ALA A 14 33.22 -29.96 39.41
N SER A 15 33.20 -30.93 38.51
CA SER A 15 32.14 -31.19 37.55
C SER A 15 30.89 -31.76 38.24
N LEU A 16 29.72 -31.18 37.99
CA LEU A 16 28.43 -31.84 38.18
C LEU A 16 27.73 -31.88 36.82
N PHE A 17 27.62 -33.08 36.25
CA PHE A 17 26.65 -33.38 35.21
C PHE A 17 25.26 -33.34 35.87
N ILE A 18 24.42 -32.39 35.46
CA ILE A 18 22.96 -32.53 35.52
C ILE A 18 22.47 -32.40 34.08
N SER A 19 22.01 -33.53 33.58
CA SER A 19 21.15 -33.67 32.41
C SER A 19 19.90 -32.81 32.57
N CYS A 20 19.62 -31.92 31.62
CA CYS A 20 18.28 -31.38 31.39
C CYS A 20 18.09 -31.08 29.89
N ASP A 21 16.90 -31.46 29.43
CA ASP A 21 16.44 -31.61 28.06
C ASP A 21 16.72 -30.45 27.09
N LYS A 22 16.74 -30.81 25.80
CA LYS A 22 16.56 -29.90 24.68
C LYS A 22 15.20 -29.18 24.81
N GLY A 23 15.20 -28.03 25.46
CA GLY A 23 14.05 -27.13 25.54
C GLY A 23 14.11 -26.07 24.45
N ASN A 24 13.07 -25.99 23.63
CA ASN A 24 12.81 -24.85 22.74
C ASN A 24 12.64 -23.58 23.59
N ASP A 25 13.63 -22.69 23.55
CA ASP A 25 13.48 -21.32 24.05
C ASP A 25 12.71 -20.47 23.03
N ASN A 26 11.41 -20.75 22.89
CA ASN A 26 10.47 -19.73 22.47
C ASN A 26 9.80 -19.20 23.73
N PRO A 27 9.91 -17.90 24.04
CA PRO A 27 9.13 -17.32 25.13
C PRO A 27 7.63 -17.59 24.88
N PRO A 28 6.83 -17.82 25.93
CA PRO A 28 5.39 -18.02 25.78
C PRO A 28 4.80 -16.83 25.02
N ALA A 29 3.96 -17.11 24.02
CA ALA A 29 3.20 -16.07 23.35
C ALA A 29 2.42 -15.25 24.40
N PRO A 30 2.44 -13.91 24.35
CA PRO A 30 1.63 -13.09 25.24
C PRO A 30 0.16 -13.50 25.16
N LYS A 31 -0.49 -13.66 26.31
CA LYS A 31 -1.94 -13.93 26.43
C LYS A 31 -2.78 -12.67 26.16
N GLY A 32 -2.64 -12.10 24.97
CA GLY A 32 -3.59 -11.13 24.42
C GLY A 32 -4.22 -11.77 23.19
N GLY A 33 -5.55 -11.76 23.08
CA GLY A 33 -6.23 -12.28 21.89
C GLY A 33 -5.76 -11.54 20.63
N GLU A 34 -5.67 -12.24 19.50
CA GLU A 34 -5.46 -11.61 18.19
C GLU A 34 -6.60 -10.59 17.94
N GLY A 35 -6.28 -9.38 17.48
CA GLY A 35 -7.28 -8.42 16.99
C GLY A 35 -8.00 -7.55 18.02
N SER A 36 -7.43 -7.34 19.22
CA SER A 36 -8.05 -6.55 20.29
C SER A 36 -7.52 -5.12 20.43
N PHE A 37 -6.51 -4.74 19.63
CA PHE A 37 -5.96 -3.39 19.63
C PHE A 37 -6.98 -2.37 19.13
N LYS A 38 -7.16 -1.28 19.88
CA LYS A 38 -8.02 -0.14 19.51
C LYS A 38 -7.17 1.12 19.47
N GLY A 39 -6.63 1.41 18.31
CA GLY A 39 -5.72 2.53 18.10
C GLY A 39 -5.43 2.73 16.62
N VAL A 40 -4.31 3.36 16.32
CA VAL A 40 -3.90 3.67 14.94
C VAL A 40 -2.51 3.12 14.66
N VAL A 41 -2.28 2.75 13.41
CA VAL A 41 -0.96 2.44 12.87
C VAL A 41 -0.68 3.42 11.74
N PHE A 42 0.55 3.91 11.68
CA PHE A 42 0.99 4.73 10.56
C PHE A 42 2.43 4.44 10.19
N ALA A 43 2.81 4.82 8.98
CA ALA A 43 4.20 4.77 8.54
C ALA A 43 4.68 6.11 8.00
N ALA A 44 5.95 6.41 8.25
CA ALA A 44 6.64 7.59 7.73
C ALA A 44 7.98 7.21 7.10
N GLY A 45 8.27 7.77 5.92
CA GLY A 45 9.47 7.52 5.14
C GLY A 45 10.47 8.67 5.17
N ILE A 46 11.73 8.39 5.52
CA ILE A 46 12.84 9.32 5.34
C ILE A 46 13.52 8.97 4.02
N THR A 47 13.42 9.87 3.05
CA THR A 47 14.00 9.68 1.72
C THR A 47 15.49 10.01 1.69
N ASN A 48 16.20 9.45 0.72
CA ASN A 48 17.47 9.98 0.26
C ASN A 48 17.29 11.36 -0.42
N PRO A 49 18.38 12.11 -0.69
CA PRO A 49 18.29 13.41 -1.37
C PRO A 49 17.60 13.37 -2.73
N GLU A 50 17.64 12.24 -3.44
CA GLU A 50 17.01 12.09 -4.76
C GLU A 50 15.51 11.74 -4.67
N GLY A 51 15.01 11.34 -3.50
CA GLY A 51 13.60 10.99 -3.27
C GLY A 51 13.19 9.58 -3.74
N ASN A 52 14.06 8.86 -4.45
CA ASN A 52 13.74 7.56 -5.06
C ASN A 52 14.11 6.34 -4.19
N GLY A 53 14.66 6.58 -2.99
CA GLY A 53 14.98 5.56 -2.00
C GLY A 53 14.85 6.11 -0.59
N GLY A 54 14.97 5.25 0.42
CA GLY A 54 14.91 5.68 1.81
C GLY A 54 14.64 4.56 2.80
N ASN A 55 14.33 4.96 4.03
CA ASN A 55 13.90 4.06 5.09
C ASN A 55 12.48 4.43 5.53
N VAL A 56 11.62 3.44 5.69
CA VAL A 56 10.25 3.63 6.16
C VAL A 56 10.07 2.96 7.52
N TYR A 57 9.39 3.66 8.42
CA TYR A 57 9.19 3.25 9.80
C TYR A 57 7.70 3.21 10.10
N MET A 58 7.21 2.07 10.59
CA MET A 58 5.82 1.84 10.96
C MET A 58 5.67 1.76 12.48
N GLN A 59 4.69 2.47 13.03
CA GLN A 59 4.45 2.52 14.47
C GLN A 59 2.96 2.47 14.80
N ALA A 60 2.66 2.00 16.01
CA ALA A 60 1.32 1.90 16.56
C ALA A 60 1.16 2.89 17.72
N LEU A 61 0.00 3.54 17.81
CA LEU A 61 -0.38 4.40 18.92
C LEU A 61 -1.75 3.99 19.46
N PRO A 62 -2.02 4.09 20.77
CA PRO A 62 -3.30 3.71 21.38
C PRO A 62 -4.48 4.60 20.93
N GLY A 63 -4.27 5.53 20.01
CA GLY A 63 -5.28 6.39 19.40
C GLY A 63 -4.61 7.43 18.49
N PHE A 64 -5.42 8.24 17.83
CA PHE A 64 -4.94 9.36 17.03
C PHE A 64 -4.64 10.58 17.91
N LEU A 65 -3.53 10.50 18.64
CA LEU A 65 -3.15 11.46 19.68
C LEU A 65 -2.32 12.61 19.10
N PRO A 66 -2.64 13.89 19.42
CA PRO A 66 -1.83 15.01 18.96
C PRO A 66 -0.41 14.98 19.51
N GLY A 67 0.58 15.29 18.67
CA GLY A 67 1.98 15.38 19.11
C GLY A 67 3.00 15.22 17.99
N THR A 68 4.28 15.26 18.37
CA THR A 68 5.42 15.02 17.47
C THR A 68 6.03 13.66 17.75
N TYR A 69 6.15 12.85 16.70
CA TYR A 69 6.59 11.46 16.80
C TYR A 69 7.83 11.23 15.94
N GLY A 70 8.91 10.80 16.59
CA GLY A 70 10.11 10.28 15.93
C GLY A 70 9.97 8.80 15.57
N ASN A 71 11.08 8.17 15.17
CA ASN A 71 11.10 6.78 14.69
C ASN A 71 11.67 5.76 15.70
N THR A 72 11.99 6.19 16.93
CA THR A 72 12.69 5.34 17.93
C THR A 72 11.94 4.06 18.32
N ASN A 73 10.60 4.10 18.36
CA ASN A 73 9.76 2.96 18.76
C ASN A 73 9.11 2.25 17.56
N ALA A 74 9.57 2.54 16.34
CA ALA A 74 8.98 2.03 15.11
C ALA A 74 9.70 0.78 14.59
N ILE A 75 9.00 -0.02 13.79
CA ILE A 75 9.59 -1.15 13.06
C ILE A 75 9.92 -0.74 11.61
N PRO A 76 11.04 -1.20 11.04
CA PRO A 76 11.38 -0.90 9.66
C PRO A 76 10.50 -1.68 8.68
N VAL A 77 10.04 -1.00 7.63
CA VAL A 77 9.31 -1.58 6.51
C VAL A 77 9.92 -1.11 5.19
N GLY A 78 9.58 -1.79 4.09
CA GLY A 78 10.13 -1.50 2.77
C GLY A 78 9.79 -0.11 2.25
N PHE A 79 10.76 0.55 1.62
CA PHE A 79 10.53 1.78 0.87
C PHE A 79 9.82 1.49 -0.46
N GLY A 80 8.97 2.42 -0.91
CA GLY A 80 8.20 2.27 -2.15
C GLY A 80 7.05 1.26 -2.09
N SER A 81 6.88 0.55 -0.98
CA SER A 81 5.77 -0.37 -0.73
C SER A 81 4.89 0.17 0.40
N THR A 82 3.58 -0.02 0.30
CA THR A 82 2.62 0.39 1.35
C THR A 82 2.27 -0.81 2.22
N PRO A 83 2.36 -0.74 3.57
CA PRO A 83 1.83 -1.79 4.43
C PRO A 83 0.34 -2.06 4.17
N ILE A 84 -0.10 -3.29 4.38
CA ILE A 84 -1.51 -3.66 4.23
C ILE A 84 -2.04 -4.22 5.55
N VAL A 85 -3.10 -3.61 6.06
CA VAL A 85 -3.89 -4.16 7.16
C VAL A 85 -5.14 -4.80 6.57
N THR A 86 -5.43 -6.04 6.97
CA THR A 86 -6.58 -6.80 6.49
C THR A 86 -7.66 -6.92 7.57
N GLU A 87 -8.86 -7.40 7.19
CA GLU A 87 -9.99 -7.60 8.12
C GLU A 87 -9.68 -8.59 9.26
N SER A 88 -8.72 -9.50 9.07
CA SER A 88 -8.22 -10.39 10.13
C SER A 88 -7.28 -9.69 11.12
N ASN A 89 -7.08 -8.37 10.98
CA ASN A 89 -6.10 -7.53 11.68
C ASN A 89 -4.64 -7.89 11.38
N ASN A 90 -4.35 -8.76 10.41
CA ASN A 90 -3.00 -9.01 9.95
C ASN A 90 -2.44 -7.74 9.28
N ILE A 91 -1.23 -7.38 9.69
CA ILE A 91 -0.45 -6.27 9.16
C ILE A 91 0.72 -6.84 8.36
N TYR A 92 0.63 -6.73 7.05
CA TYR A 92 1.66 -7.16 6.12
C TYR A 92 2.63 -6.03 5.84
N ALA A 93 3.86 -6.20 6.31
CA ALA A 93 4.99 -5.34 6.01
C ALA A 93 5.77 -5.91 4.82
N PHE A 94 5.70 -5.20 3.70
CA PHE A 94 6.37 -5.56 2.45
C PHE A 94 7.86 -5.21 2.50
N PRO A 95 8.70 -5.92 1.73
CA PRO A 95 10.07 -5.50 1.49
C PRO A 95 10.10 -4.24 0.61
N ASP A 96 11.29 -3.64 0.50
CA ASP A 96 11.55 -2.56 -0.44
C ASP A 96 11.12 -2.97 -1.85
N TYR A 97 10.35 -2.10 -2.49
CA TYR A 97 9.71 -2.37 -3.76
C TYR A 97 10.71 -2.68 -4.88
N MET A 98 11.87 -2.03 -4.85
CA MET A 98 12.95 -2.18 -5.83
C MET A 98 13.90 -3.34 -5.49
N GLY A 99 13.66 -4.08 -4.39
CA GLY A 99 14.42 -5.28 -4.05
C GLY A 99 15.67 -5.04 -3.20
N ASN A 100 15.80 -3.86 -2.58
CA ASN A 100 17.00 -3.51 -1.79
C ASN A 100 17.06 -4.19 -0.41
N THR A 101 15.96 -4.78 0.05
CA THR A 101 15.87 -5.48 1.34
C THR A 101 15.63 -6.97 1.13
N LYS A 102 15.78 -7.75 2.20
CA LYS A 102 15.46 -9.19 2.20
C LYS A 102 14.08 -9.45 1.57
N ALA A 103 14.04 -10.37 0.60
CA ALA A 103 12.85 -10.75 -0.15
C ALA A 103 11.87 -11.59 0.70
N GLU A 104 11.26 -10.96 1.69
CA GLU A 104 10.22 -11.55 2.52
C GLU A 104 9.15 -10.53 2.90
N ILE A 105 7.90 -11.00 3.01
CA ILE A 105 6.78 -10.21 3.55
C ILE A 105 6.57 -10.66 4.99
N LYS A 106 6.68 -9.74 5.94
CA LYS A 106 6.48 -10.03 7.37
C LYS A 106 5.02 -9.80 7.73
N CYS A 107 4.43 -10.73 8.47
CA CYS A 107 3.09 -10.57 9.02
C CYS A 107 3.16 -10.31 10.52
N TYR A 108 2.43 -9.29 10.96
CA TYR A 108 2.30 -8.90 12.35
C TYR A 108 0.83 -8.82 12.77
N ASN A 109 0.57 -8.96 14.06
CA ASN A 109 -0.60 -8.37 14.73
C ASN A 109 -0.14 -7.41 15.82
N LEU A 110 -1.10 -6.71 16.43
CA LEU A 110 -0.91 -5.92 17.64
C LEU A 110 -1.70 -6.56 18.79
N ASN A 111 -1.11 -6.59 19.98
CA ASN A 111 -1.86 -6.94 21.19
C ASN A 111 -2.63 -5.73 21.74
N GLU A 112 -3.39 -5.92 22.83
CA GLU A 112 -4.18 -4.86 23.49
C GLU A 112 -3.38 -3.60 23.85
N LYS A 113 -2.08 -3.76 24.11
CA LYS A 113 -1.17 -2.66 24.47
C LYS A 113 -0.54 -1.96 23.27
N GLY A 114 -0.79 -2.44 22.05
CA GLY A 114 -0.16 -1.94 20.83
C GLY A 114 1.26 -2.46 20.60
N GLU A 115 1.64 -3.58 21.24
CA GLU A 115 2.94 -4.21 21.00
C GLU A 115 2.88 -5.11 19.76
N TRP A 116 3.91 -5.04 18.92
CA TRP A 116 4.03 -5.81 17.68
C TRP A 116 4.28 -7.30 17.94
N LEU A 117 3.37 -8.15 17.47
CA LEU A 117 3.48 -9.61 17.51
C LEU A 117 3.80 -10.13 16.11
N LYS A 118 5.03 -10.60 15.88
CA LYS A 118 5.40 -11.20 14.59
C LYS A 118 4.79 -12.60 14.47
N LYS A 119 3.89 -12.80 13.50
CA LYS A 119 3.26 -14.10 13.22
C LYS A 119 4.07 -14.99 12.30
N GLY A 120 4.84 -14.38 11.39
CA GLY A 120 5.68 -15.13 10.46
C GLY A 120 6.25 -14.25 9.36
N ALA A 121 6.88 -14.89 8.38
CA ALA A 121 7.37 -14.24 7.19
C ALA A 121 7.18 -15.16 5.97
N LEU A 122 6.57 -14.65 4.92
CA LEU A 122 6.42 -15.32 3.63
C LEU A 122 7.66 -15.00 2.79
N GLN A 123 8.41 -16.02 2.43
CA GLN A 123 9.53 -15.85 1.49
C GLN A 123 8.98 -15.63 0.08
N ILE A 124 9.53 -14.64 -0.62
CA ILE A 124 9.19 -14.36 -2.02
C ILE A 124 10.46 -14.41 -2.87
N PRO A 125 10.36 -14.63 -4.19
CA PRO A 125 11.51 -14.53 -5.08
C PRO A 125 12.17 -13.13 -5.01
N ALA A 126 13.48 -13.07 -5.27
CA ALA A 126 14.16 -11.79 -5.44
C ALA A 126 13.53 -11.01 -6.61
N ASN A 127 13.55 -9.68 -6.53
CA ASN A 127 12.97 -8.78 -7.55
C ASN A 127 11.48 -8.99 -7.83
N ALA A 128 10.75 -9.68 -6.95
CA ALA A 128 9.33 -9.98 -7.15
C ALA A 128 8.43 -8.74 -7.11
N ALA A 129 8.90 -7.61 -6.54
CA ALA A 129 8.13 -6.38 -6.36
C ALA A 129 6.72 -6.67 -5.81
N ALA A 130 6.67 -7.33 -4.64
CA ALA A 130 5.42 -7.65 -3.98
C ALA A 130 4.68 -6.35 -3.60
N CYS A 131 3.40 -6.25 -3.96
CA CYS A 131 2.72 -4.95 -3.92
C CYS A 131 1.30 -4.97 -3.34
N ASN A 132 0.60 -6.11 -3.38
CA ASN A 132 -0.76 -6.21 -2.86
C ASN A 132 -1.04 -7.59 -2.25
N ILE A 133 -1.85 -7.64 -1.19
CA ILE A 133 -2.35 -8.87 -0.56
C ILE A 133 -3.86 -8.78 -0.39
N VAL A 134 -4.55 -9.89 -0.69
CA VAL A 134 -5.97 -10.10 -0.35
C VAL A 134 -6.12 -11.45 0.34
N GLU A 135 -6.71 -11.46 1.53
CA GLU A 135 -7.07 -12.69 2.24
C GLU A 135 -8.42 -13.21 1.74
N LEU A 136 -8.50 -14.49 1.38
CA LEU A 136 -9.78 -15.15 1.12
C LEU A 136 -10.37 -15.71 2.42
N ASN A 137 -9.51 -16.31 3.24
CA ASN A 137 -9.83 -16.86 4.56
C ASN A 137 -8.53 -17.15 5.33
N LYS A 138 -8.65 -17.71 6.56
CA LYS A 138 -7.50 -18.06 7.43
C LYS A 138 -6.46 -19.01 6.81
N GLU A 139 -6.83 -19.76 5.78
CA GLU A 139 -5.99 -20.80 5.15
C GLU A 139 -5.51 -20.43 3.75
N LYS A 140 -6.10 -19.40 3.11
CA LYS A 140 -5.75 -18.98 1.76
C LYS A 140 -5.78 -17.46 1.61
N ALA A 141 -4.70 -16.92 1.06
CA ALA A 141 -4.54 -15.54 0.66
C ALA A 141 -3.74 -15.46 -0.64
N TYR A 142 -3.80 -14.32 -1.31
CA TYR A 142 -3.12 -14.04 -2.57
C TYR A 142 -2.18 -12.86 -2.39
N VAL A 143 -1.00 -12.92 -3.02
CA VAL A 143 -0.08 -11.78 -3.12
C VAL A 143 0.30 -11.53 -4.58
N SER A 144 0.20 -10.28 -5.02
CA SER A 144 0.67 -9.83 -6.33
C SER A 144 2.18 -9.63 -6.32
N LEU A 145 2.88 -10.34 -7.19
CA LEU A 145 4.32 -10.24 -7.42
C LEU A 145 4.56 -9.61 -8.78
N GLN A 146 4.48 -8.29 -8.79
CA GLN A 146 4.42 -7.48 -10.00
C GLN A 146 5.63 -7.70 -10.91
N GLY A 147 6.83 -7.74 -10.32
CA GLY A 147 8.09 -7.75 -11.05
C GLY A 147 8.32 -8.99 -11.91
N ILE A 148 7.55 -10.05 -11.66
CA ILE A 148 7.70 -11.37 -12.29
C ILE A 148 6.40 -11.92 -12.90
N GLY A 149 5.32 -11.12 -12.94
CA GLY A 149 4.08 -11.53 -13.60
C GLY A 149 3.31 -12.64 -12.88
N ILE A 150 3.43 -12.77 -11.56
CA ILE A 150 2.85 -13.88 -10.78
C ILE A 150 1.89 -13.36 -9.71
N VAL A 151 0.80 -14.09 -9.49
CA VAL A 151 0.04 -14.06 -8.24
C VAL A 151 0.37 -15.31 -7.44
N MET A 152 0.97 -15.15 -6.25
CA MET A 152 1.28 -16.28 -5.37
C MET A 152 0.14 -16.52 -4.39
N VAL A 153 -0.29 -17.78 -4.30
CA VAL A 153 -1.24 -18.26 -3.30
C VAL A 153 -0.45 -18.71 -2.08
N PHE A 154 -0.84 -18.27 -0.88
CA PHE A 154 -0.19 -18.65 0.36
C PHE A 154 -1.20 -18.84 1.50
N ASN A 155 -0.78 -19.53 2.56
CA ASN A 155 -1.58 -19.68 3.77
C ASN A 155 -1.22 -18.55 4.76
N PRO A 156 -2.14 -17.63 5.10
CA PRO A 156 -1.83 -16.47 5.93
C PRO A 156 -1.58 -16.83 7.41
N THR A 157 -2.07 -17.98 7.88
CA THR A 157 -1.79 -18.46 9.25
C THR A 157 -0.36 -18.98 9.40
N THR A 158 0.13 -19.75 8.41
CA THR A 158 1.46 -20.39 8.47
C THR A 158 2.54 -19.62 7.72
N MET A 159 2.15 -18.60 6.93
CA MET A 159 3.02 -17.83 6.03
C MET A 159 3.78 -18.70 5.02
N LYS A 160 3.18 -19.83 4.60
CA LYS A 160 3.75 -20.76 3.62
C LYS A 160 3.08 -20.60 2.26
N LYS A 161 3.90 -20.59 1.21
CA LYS A 161 3.44 -20.68 -0.18
C LYS A 161 2.63 -21.96 -0.41
N ILE A 162 1.58 -21.84 -1.22
CA ILE A 162 0.73 -22.93 -1.70
C ILE A 162 0.98 -23.18 -3.18
N ALA A 163 0.87 -22.14 -4.02
CA ALA A 163 1.00 -22.23 -5.47
C ALA A 163 1.37 -20.88 -6.09
N ASP A 164 1.79 -20.89 -7.35
CA ASP A 164 1.89 -19.68 -8.18
C ASP A 164 0.86 -19.76 -9.31
N ILE A 165 0.31 -18.61 -9.65
CA ILE A 165 -0.53 -18.40 -10.84
C ILE A 165 0.26 -17.50 -11.77
N ASP A 166 0.75 -18.07 -12.87
CA ASP A 166 1.54 -17.37 -13.87
C ASP A 166 0.63 -16.59 -14.83
N LEU A 167 0.85 -15.29 -14.95
CA LEU A 167 0.11 -14.39 -15.81
C LEU A 167 0.91 -13.94 -17.04
N ASN A 168 2.16 -14.36 -17.20
CA ASN A 168 3.08 -13.88 -18.26
C ASN A 168 2.55 -14.08 -19.68
N SER A 169 1.66 -15.06 -19.90
CA SER A 169 0.98 -15.24 -21.19
C SER A 169 0.07 -14.07 -21.62
N TYR A 170 -0.27 -13.17 -20.70
CA TYR A 170 -1.06 -11.95 -20.95
C TYR A 170 -0.21 -10.69 -21.18
N ALA A 171 1.12 -10.83 -21.30
CA ALA A 171 1.98 -9.70 -21.62
C ALA A 171 1.66 -9.14 -23.00
N GLN A 172 1.55 -7.81 -23.10
CA GLN A 172 1.45 -7.13 -24.38
C GLN A 172 2.81 -7.14 -25.09
N GLU A 173 2.80 -6.94 -26.41
CA GLU A 173 4.04 -6.78 -27.18
C GLU A 173 4.86 -5.59 -26.65
N GLY A 174 6.15 -5.82 -26.38
CA GLY A 174 7.06 -4.80 -25.86
C GLY A 174 6.83 -4.38 -24.40
N ALA A 175 5.93 -5.06 -23.69
CA ALA A 175 5.66 -4.83 -22.28
C ALA A 175 5.74 -6.12 -21.47
N ARG A 176 5.94 -5.99 -20.16
CA ARG A 176 5.68 -7.06 -19.20
C ARG A 176 4.29 -6.86 -18.61
N VAL A 177 3.60 -7.98 -18.37
CA VAL A 177 2.42 -8.00 -17.52
C VAL A 177 2.85 -7.90 -16.06
N SER A 178 2.15 -7.07 -15.31
CA SER A 178 2.51 -6.71 -13.95
C SER A 178 1.25 -6.71 -13.08
N PRO A 179 0.93 -7.83 -12.40
CA PRO A 179 -0.23 -7.90 -11.53
C PRO A 179 -0.10 -6.88 -10.40
N ALA A 180 -1.15 -6.11 -10.19
CA ALA A 180 -1.20 -4.97 -9.30
C ALA A 180 -2.25 -5.21 -8.18
N ALA A 181 -2.99 -4.18 -7.78
CA ALA A 181 -3.98 -4.33 -6.71
C ALA A 181 -5.13 -5.27 -7.13
N MET A 182 -5.60 -6.06 -6.17
CA MET A 182 -6.59 -7.12 -6.36
C MET A 182 -7.81 -6.93 -5.46
N ILE A 183 -8.92 -7.55 -5.83
CA ILE A 183 -10.11 -7.67 -4.98
C ILE A 183 -10.81 -9.01 -5.20
N ILE A 184 -11.44 -9.55 -4.16
CA ILE A 184 -12.29 -10.74 -4.26
C ILE A 184 -13.76 -10.32 -4.31
N ARG A 185 -14.51 -10.82 -5.29
CA ARG A 185 -15.96 -10.70 -5.35
C ARG A 185 -16.56 -11.99 -5.88
N ASP A 186 -17.58 -12.51 -5.18
CA ASP A 186 -18.36 -13.69 -5.58
C ASP A 186 -17.51 -14.93 -5.92
N GLY A 187 -16.45 -15.19 -5.13
CA GLY A 187 -15.55 -16.33 -5.33
C GLY A 187 -14.58 -16.17 -6.50
N LYS A 188 -14.45 -14.96 -7.05
CA LYS A 188 -13.47 -14.61 -8.08
C LYS A 188 -12.50 -13.55 -7.57
N LEU A 189 -11.22 -13.75 -7.82
CA LEU A 189 -10.17 -12.77 -7.60
C LEU A 189 -9.98 -11.97 -8.90
N PHE A 190 -10.22 -10.66 -8.84
CA PHE A 190 -9.96 -9.73 -9.92
C PHE A 190 -8.57 -9.12 -9.70
N VAL A 191 -7.66 -9.33 -10.65
CA VAL A 191 -6.27 -8.86 -10.59
C VAL A 191 -6.08 -7.81 -11.67
N GLY A 192 -5.87 -6.55 -11.26
CA GLY A 192 -5.53 -5.50 -12.22
C GLY A 192 -4.19 -5.81 -12.88
N LEU A 193 -4.14 -5.72 -14.21
CA LEU A 193 -2.92 -5.92 -14.98
C LEU A 193 -2.37 -4.57 -15.44
N SER A 194 -1.35 -4.10 -14.73
CA SER A 194 -0.52 -3.01 -15.25
C SER A 194 0.39 -3.58 -16.33
N GLN A 195 0.48 -2.93 -17.49
CA GLN A 195 1.38 -3.34 -18.57
C GLN A 195 2.48 -2.31 -18.66
N MET A 196 3.74 -2.75 -18.57
CA MET A 196 4.88 -1.85 -18.45
C MET A 196 5.99 -2.21 -19.42
N ASN A 197 6.46 -1.21 -20.17
CA ASN A 197 7.72 -1.32 -20.90
C ASN A 197 8.92 -1.20 -19.93
N ALA A 198 10.14 -1.21 -20.47
CA ALA A 198 11.37 -1.10 -19.69
C ALA A 198 11.52 0.22 -18.91
N GLN A 199 10.73 1.25 -19.25
CA GLN A 199 10.67 2.54 -18.56
C GLN A 199 9.51 2.63 -17.55
N PHE A 200 8.88 1.49 -17.22
CA PHE A 200 7.71 1.43 -16.32
C PHE A 200 6.49 2.22 -16.82
N MET A 201 6.36 2.39 -18.14
CA MET A 201 5.24 3.10 -18.77
C MET A 201 4.31 2.13 -19.50
N PRO A 202 2.99 2.44 -19.57
CA PRO A 202 2.11 1.73 -20.48
C PRO A 202 2.46 2.03 -21.94
N THR A 203 2.04 1.16 -22.86
CA THR A 203 2.29 1.30 -24.31
C THR A 203 1.04 1.65 -25.10
N VAL A 204 -0.15 1.28 -24.59
CA VAL A 204 -1.45 1.47 -25.26
C VAL A 204 -2.57 1.76 -24.26
N ASN A 205 -3.62 2.45 -24.70
CA ASN A 205 -4.86 2.64 -23.95
C ASN A 205 -5.70 1.36 -23.92
N LYS A 206 -5.33 0.44 -23.04
CA LYS A 206 -6.03 -0.82 -22.80
C LYS A 206 -6.11 -1.10 -21.30
N LEU A 207 -7.32 -1.34 -20.80
CA LEU A 207 -7.56 -1.80 -19.43
C LEU A 207 -7.68 -3.32 -19.41
N GLU A 208 -6.96 -3.95 -18.49
CA GLU A 208 -6.85 -5.41 -18.44
C GLU A 208 -6.94 -5.94 -17.01
N PHE A 209 -7.65 -7.06 -16.85
CA PHE A 209 -7.72 -7.83 -15.61
C PHE A 209 -7.57 -9.33 -15.90
N ALA A 210 -6.90 -10.05 -15.00
CA ALA A 210 -7.08 -11.49 -14.88
C ALA A 210 -8.18 -11.78 -13.85
N MET A 211 -9.13 -12.64 -14.20
CA MET A 211 -10.14 -13.14 -13.28
C MET A 211 -9.82 -14.59 -12.94
N ILE A 212 -9.57 -14.85 -11.65
CA ILE A 212 -9.14 -16.15 -11.15
C ILE A 212 -10.24 -16.74 -10.27
N ASP A 213 -10.57 -18.01 -10.47
CA ASP A 213 -11.47 -18.75 -9.59
C ASP A 213 -10.77 -19.11 -8.27
N THR A 214 -11.33 -18.69 -7.13
CA THR A 214 -10.64 -18.86 -5.84
C THR A 214 -10.68 -20.28 -5.28
N LYS A 215 -11.51 -21.17 -5.87
CA LYS A 215 -11.57 -22.58 -5.49
C LYS A 215 -10.48 -23.38 -6.17
N THR A 216 -10.28 -23.14 -7.47
CA THR A 216 -9.36 -23.89 -8.33
C THR A 216 -8.01 -23.20 -8.54
N ASP A 217 -7.91 -21.92 -8.20
CA ASP A 217 -6.73 -21.07 -8.43
C ASP A 217 -6.31 -21.01 -9.91
N LYS A 218 -7.30 -21.08 -10.82
CA LYS A 218 -7.12 -21.01 -12.28
C LYS A 218 -7.68 -19.71 -12.82
N VAL A 219 -6.98 -19.14 -13.80
CA VAL A 219 -7.50 -18.00 -14.57
C VAL A 219 -8.67 -18.48 -15.43
N GLU A 220 -9.83 -17.86 -15.27
CA GLU A 220 -11.03 -18.14 -16.06
C GLU A 220 -11.20 -17.19 -17.23
N LYS A 221 -10.73 -15.95 -17.08
CA LYS A 221 -10.94 -14.89 -18.06
C LYS A 221 -9.83 -13.85 -18.02
N HIS A 222 -9.38 -13.45 -19.21
CA HIS A 222 -8.66 -12.21 -19.43
C HIS A 222 -9.69 -11.16 -19.85
N ILE A 223 -9.98 -10.20 -18.97
CA ILE A 223 -10.96 -9.13 -19.20
C ILE A 223 -10.22 -7.96 -19.84
N VAL A 224 -10.73 -7.46 -20.97
CA VAL A 224 -10.10 -6.38 -21.74
C VAL A 224 -11.14 -5.31 -22.08
N ASN A 225 -10.76 -4.03 -21.97
CA ASN A 225 -11.54 -2.90 -22.46
C ASN A 225 -10.61 -1.85 -23.11
N GLU A 226 -10.89 -1.54 -24.38
CA GLU A 226 -10.23 -0.45 -25.13
C GLU A 226 -11.16 0.76 -25.33
N SER A 227 -12.48 0.56 -25.21
CA SER A 227 -13.51 1.58 -25.49
C SER A 227 -13.43 2.82 -24.59
N LEU A 228 -12.96 2.66 -23.34
CA LEU A 228 -12.81 3.78 -22.41
C LEU A 228 -11.58 4.63 -22.70
N GLY A 229 -10.65 4.12 -23.53
CA GLY A 229 -9.42 4.82 -23.88
C GLY A 229 -8.54 5.15 -22.68
N MET A 230 -8.44 4.26 -21.69
CA MET A 230 -7.56 4.40 -20.52
C MET A 230 -6.63 3.19 -20.42
N CYS A 231 -5.56 3.29 -19.63
CA CYS A 231 -4.62 2.19 -19.40
C CYS A 231 -4.14 2.09 -17.95
N PHE A 232 -3.37 1.03 -17.69
CA PHE A 232 -2.68 0.81 -16.42
C PHE A 232 -3.69 0.59 -15.28
N ALA A 233 -4.44 -0.51 -15.37
CA ALA A 233 -5.48 -0.86 -14.41
C ALA A 233 -4.88 -1.21 -13.06
N THR A 234 -5.36 -0.50 -12.03
CA THR A 234 -4.93 -0.51 -10.64
C THR A 234 -3.46 -0.13 -10.40
N ARG A 235 -3.22 0.64 -9.35
CA ARG A 235 -1.90 1.07 -8.90
C ARG A 235 -1.33 -0.03 -8.00
N PRO A 236 -0.15 -0.59 -8.33
CA PRO A 236 0.45 -1.72 -7.60
C PRO A 236 0.63 -1.47 -6.10
N ILE A 237 1.11 -0.27 -5.73
CA ILE A 237 1.50 0.08 -4.35
C ILE A 237 0.41 0.86 -3.59
N ASP A 238 -0.85 0.69 -4.01
CA ASP A 238 -2.02 1.23 -3.34
C ASP A 238 -3.15 0.20 -3.37
N ALA A 239 -3.37 -0.49 -2.25
CA ALA A 239 -4.45 -1.47 -2.13
C ALA A 239 -5.84 -0.85 -2.32
N GLY A 240 -6.00 0.45 -2.01
CA GLY A 240 -7.26 1.16 -2.23
C GLY A 240 -7.52 1.49 -3.70
N SER A 241 -6.57 1.25 -4.59
CA SER A 241 -6.71 1.50 -6.03
C SER A 241 -7.80 0.66 -6.69
N ILE A 242 -8.28 -0.39 -6.02
CA ILE A 242 -9.45 -1.16 -6.38
C ILE A 242 -10.31 -1.36 -5.13
N PHE A 243 -11.61 -1.07 -5.25
CA PHE A 243 -12.52 -1.11 -4.10
C PHE A 243 -13.95 -1.43 -4.55
N MET A 244 -14.79 -1.77 -3.59
CA MET A 244 -16.18 -2.12 -3.82
C MET A 244 -17.10 -1.12 -3.11
N ASP A 245 -18.17 -0.70 -3.79
CA ASP A 245 -19.23 0.09 -3.16
C ASP A 245 -20.27 -0.81 -2.47
N GLU A 246 -21.26 -0.18 -1.84
CA GLU A 246 -22.35 -0.86 -1.14
C GLU A 246 -23.24 -1.70 -2.08
N ASN A 247 -23.22 -1.43 -3.39
CA ASN A 247 -23.96 -2.18 -4.41
C ASN A 247 -23.17 -3.35 -4.98
N LYS A 248 -21.95 -3.60 -4.49
CA LYS A 248 -20.97 -4.55 -5.01
C LYS A 248 -20.41 -4.23 -6.40
N ASP A 249 -20.53 -2.99 -6.85
CA ASP A 249 -19.79 -2.51 -8.01
C ASP A 249 -18.31 -2.39 -7.63
N ILE A 250 -17.42 -2.94 -8.45
CA ILE A 250 -15.98 -2.76 -8.28
C ILE A 250 -15.58 -1.50 -9.05
N TYR A 251 -14.96 -0.54 -8.37
CA TYR A 251 -14.33 0.62 -8.98
C TYR A 251 -12.82 0.47 -8.91
N PHE A 252 -12.12 1.01 -9.89
CA PHE A 252 -10.67 0.96 -9.93
C PHE A 252 -10.05 2.20 -10.57
N ASN A 253 -8.92 2.62 -10.00
CA ASN A 253 -8.07 3.67 -10.52
C ASN A 253 -7.18 3.13 -11.66
N CYS A 254 -7.02 3.93 -12.70
CA CYS A 254 -6.19 3.71 -13.87
C CYS A 254 -5.09 4.78 -13.89
N MET A 255 -3.83 4.37 -13.85
CA MET A 255 -2.72 5.32 -13.68
C MET A 255 -2.40 6.13 -14.93
N GLY A 256 -2.81 5.67 -16.12
CA GLY A 256 -2.27 6.19 -17.36
C GLY A 256 -0.74 6.09 -17.35
N SER A 257 -0.05 7.11 -17.87
CA SER A 257 1.40 7.23 -17.80
C SER A 257 1.88 8.24 -16.73
N PHE A 258 1.19 8.34 -15.60
CA PHE A 258 1.56 9.30 -14.54
C PHE A 258 1.60 10.77 -15.01
N GLY A 259 0.83 11.14 -16.03
CA GLY A 259 0.86 12.46 -16.68
C GLY A 259 2.01 12.71 -17.66
N MET A 260 2.96 11.78 -17.79
CA MET A 260 4.17 11.99 -18.59
C MET A 260 3.97 11.87 -20.11
N LEU A 261 2.98 11.08 -20.54
CA LEU A 261 2.64 10.84 -21.95
C LEU A 261 1.15 11.18 -22.15
N PRO A 262 0.83 12.37 -22.69
CA PRO A 262 -0.55 12.87 -22.76
C PRO A 262 -1.54 11.97 -23.51
N GLN A 263 -1.04 11.10 -24.39
CA GLN A 263 -1.83 10.14 -25.16
C GLN A 263 -2.23 8.87 -24.37
N LEU A 264 -1.69 8.67 -23.17
CA LEU A 264 -1.96 7.50 -22.33
C LEU A 264 -2.74 7.92 -21.08
N HIS A 265 -4.05 7.66 -21.10
CA HIS A 265 -4.98 8.32 -20.19
C HIS A 265 -5.24 7.51 -18.91
N GLY A 266 -5.36 8.23 -17.80
CA GLY A 266 -5.76 7.70 -16.49
C GLY A 266 -7.15 8.15 -16.07
N GLY A 267 -7.65 7.60 -14.96
CA GLY A 267 -9.00 7.87 -14.47
C GLY A 267 -9.57 6.78 -13.57
N ILE A 268 -10.89 6.76 -13.46
CA ILE A 268 -11.63 5.71 -12.73
C ILE A 268 -12.56 4.98 -13.70
N ALA A 269 -12.58 3.66 -13.62
CA ALA A 269 -13.52 2.79 -14.32
C ALA A 269 -14.21 1.84 -13.33
N ARG A 270 -15.16 1.03 -13.84
CA ARG A 270 -16.02 0.18 -13.03
C ARG A 270 -16.27 -1.19 -13.66
N ILE A 271 -16.41 -2.22 -12.84
CA ILE A 271 -17.04 -3.50 -13.17
C ILE A 271 -18.32 -3.61 -12.33
N LYS A 272 -19.48 -3.56 -13.00
CA LYS A 272 -20.78 -3.62 -12.31
C LYS A 272 -20.98 -4.91 -11.54
N ASN A 273 -21.75 -4.86 -10.46
CA ASN A 273 -22.28 -6.04 -9.80
C ASN A 273 -23.05 -6.91 -10.81
N GLY A 274 -22.90 -8.24 -10.70
CA GLY A 274 -23.46 -9.20 -11.66
C GLY A 274 -22.74 -9.28 -13.01
N SER A 275 -21.72 -8.44 -13.27
CA SER A 275 -20.87 -8.52 -14.47
C SER A 275 -19.44 -8.90 -14.11
N THR A 276 -18.74 -9.56 -15.03
CA THR A 276 -17.28 -9.75 -14.96
C THR A 276 -16.52 -8.81 -15.91
N ASP A 277 -17.21 -8.18 -16.84
CA ASP A 277 -16.63 -7.25 -17.81
C ASP A 277 -16.63 -5.81 -17.28
N ILE A 278 -15.59 -5.06 -17.67
CA ILE A 278 -15.49 -3.62 -17.45
C ILE A 278 -16.66 -2.92 -18.14
N ASP A 279 -17.38 -2.08 -17.41
CA ASP A 279 -18.53 -1.31 -17.90
C ASP A 279 -18.06 -0.27 -18.93
N PRO A 280 -18.37 -0.43 -20.23
CA PRO A 280 -17.91 0.51 -21.26
C PRO A 280 -18.60 1.88 -21.17
N ASN A 281 -19.62 2.04 -20.31
CA ASN A 281 -20.40 3.28 -20.19
C ASN A 281 -20.10 4.08 -18.92
N TYR A 282 -19.13 3.62 -18.11
CA TYR A 282 -18.72 4.29 -16.90
C TYR A 282 -17.23 4.56 -16.89
N SER A 283 -16.88 5.84 -16.92
CA SER A 283 -15.53 6.33 -16.65
C SER A 283 -15.56 7.73 -16.07
N ILE A 284 -14.52 8.07 -15.32
CA ILE A 284 -14.10 9.44 -15.00
C ILE A 284 -12.71 9.60 -15.60
N ARG A 285 -12.59 10.20 -16.79
CA ARG A 285 -11.28 10.45 -17.40
C ARG A 285 -10.70 11.75 -16.89
N LEU A 286 -9.45 11.74 -16.41
CA LEU A 286 -8.84 12.92 -15.79
C LEU A 286 -8.58 14.05 -16.79
N ASP A 287 -8.27 13.70 -18.04
CA ASP A 287 -8.03 14.66 -19.13
C ASP A 287 -9.32 15.30 -19.67
N GLN A 288 -10.49 14.77 -19.32
CA GLN A 288 -11.81 15.28 -19.75
C GLN A 288 -12.63 15.84 -18.59
N THR A 289 -12.21 15.61 -17.35
CA THR A 289 -12.94 16.02 -16.15
C THR A 289 -12.16 17.11 -15.45
N GLU A 290 -12.68 18.34 -15.47
CA GLU A 290 -12.08 19.42 -14.70
C GLU A 290 -12.23 19.16 -13.19
N VAL A 291 -11.16 19.43 -12.44
CA VAL A 291 -11.12 19.36 -10.99
C VAL A 291 -11.50 20.72 -10.43
N SER A 292 -12.67 20.80 -9.80
CA SER A 292 -13.15 22.05 -9.21
C SER A 292 -12.17 22.57 -8.14
N GLY A 293 -11.73 23.82 -8.30
CA GLY A 293 -10.77 24.46 -7.40
C GLY A 293 -9.29 24.19 -7.71
N LEU A 294 -8.97 23.44 -8.77
CA LEU A 294 -7.58 23.23 -9.22
C LEU A 294 -7.19 24.27 -10.28
N SER A 295 -6.05 24.95 -10.10
CA SER A 295 -5.59 26.00 -11.01
C SER A 295 -5.19 25.48 -12.40
N THR A 296 -4.65 24.27 -12.47
CA THR A 296 -4.23 23.58 -13.70
C THR A 296 -5.39 22.86 -14.41
N LYS A 297 -6.62 22.98 -13.87
CA LYS A 297 -7.88 22.38 -14.34
C LYS A 297 -7.95 20.86 -14.30
N HIS A 298 -6.92 20.13 -14.72
CA HIS A 298 -6.93 18.68 -14.82
C HIS A 298 -5.89 18.02 -13.92
N ALA A 299 -6.23 16.84 -13.41
CA ALA A 299 -5.28 15.96 -12.73
C ALA A 299 -4.51 15.13 -13.76
N ASP A 300 -3.27 14.79 -13.44
CA ASP A 300 -2.42 13.93 -14.26
C ASP A 300 -2.61 12.44 -13.91
N TYR A 301 -2.71 12.13 -12.62
CA TYR A 301 -3.01 10.79 -12.11
C TYR A 301 -3.55 10.85 -10.68
N ILE A 302 -4.12 9.73 -10.23
CA ILE A 302 -4.61 9.53 -8.85
C ILE A 302 -3.57 8.74 -8.06
N CYS A 303 -3.13 9.26 -6.91
CA CYS A 303 -1.98 8.74 -6.16
C CYS A 303 -2.34 7.63 -5.16
N THR A 304 -3.30 7.89 -4.26
CA THR A 304 -3.72 6.98 -3.18
C THR A 304 -5.21 7.10 -2.96
N VAL A 305 -5.93 5.99 -3.03
CA VAL A 305 -7.40 5.97 -3.04
C VAL A 305 -7.97 5.47 -1.72
N MET A 306 -8.99 6.15 -1.19
CA MET A 306 -9.78 5.66 -0.07
C MET A 306 -11.28 5.89 -0.31
N TYR A 307 -12.04 4.81 -0.44
CA TYR A 307 -13.50 4.86 -0.51
C TYR A 307 -14.11 5.04 0.89
N ALA A 308 -14.89 6.10 1.07
CA ALA A 308 -15.48 6.44 2.36
C ALA A 308 -16.98 6.11 2.47
N GLY A 309 -17.57 5.53 1.42
CA GLY A 309 -18.98 5.22 1.31
C GLY A 309 -19.80 6.27 0.55
N ASP A 310 -21.05 5.92 0.21
CA ASP A 310 -22.00 6.78 -0.50
C ASP A 310 -21.47 7.38 -1.83
N GLY A 311 -20.64 6.62 -2.55
CA GLY A 311 -20.04 7.08 -3.80
C GLY A 311 -18.94 8.14 -3.61
N LYS A 312 -18.45 8.37 -2.39
CA LYS A 312 -17.37 9.32 -2.10
C LYS A 312 -16.03 8.62 -1.97
N VAL A 313 -15.07 9.09 -2.77
CA VAL A 313 -13.67 8.69 -2.69
C VAL A 313 -12.85 9.89 -2.26
N TYR A 314 -12.05 9.72 -1.22
CA TYR A 314 -11.03 10.70 -0.83
C TYR A 314 -9.68 10.21 -1.31
N THR A 315 -8.93 11.10 -1.94
CA THR A 315 -7.68 10.71 -2.59
C THR A 315 -6.71 11.88 -2.65
N TYR A 316 -5.45 11.58 -2.92
CA TYR A 316 -4.55 12.54 -3.56
C TYR A 316 -4.64 12.41 -5.08
N ILE A 317 -4.69 13.54 -5.78
CA ILE A 317 -4.30 13.62 -7.19
C ILE A 317 -2.89 14.19 -7.29
N SER A 318 -2.23 13.94 -8.40
CA SER A 318 -1.09 14.74 -8.84
C SER A 318 -1.54 15.68 -9.96
N SER A 319 -1.03 16.91 -9.92
CA SER A 319 -1.05 17.81 -11.07
C SER A 319 0.32 18.45 -11.21
N LEU A 320 1.10 17.95 -12.16
CA LEU A 320 2.49 18.32 -12.41
C LEU A 320 2.62 19.80 -12.76
N GLY A 321 1.60 20.40 -13.40
CA GLY A 321 1.57 21.83 -13.70
C GLY A 321 1.55 22.76 -12.48
N LEU A 322 1.41 22.23 -11.26
CA LEU A 322 1.53 23.01 -10.01
C LEU A 322 2.99 23.34 -9.66
N ASP A 323 3.94 22.62 -10.23
CA ASP A 323 5.37 22.79 -10.01
C ASP A 323 6.10 22.84 -11.35
N PRO A 324 6.71 23.99 -11.74
CA PRO A 324 7.38 24.12 -13.03
C PRO A 324 8.57 23.16 -13.19
N HIS A 325 9.08 22.59 -12.10
CA HIS A 325 10.19 21.64 -12.07
C HIS A 325 9.73 20.19 -11.80
N ALA A 326 8.43 19.90 -11.94
CA ALA A 326 7.89 18.59 -11.60
C ALA A 326 8.57 17.42 -12.33
N LEU A 327 8.98 17.64 -13.58
CA LEU A 327 9.64 16.62 -14.39
C LEU A 327 11.15 16.51 -14.15
N ASP A 328 11.78 17.50 -13.51
CA ASP A 328 13.20 17.46 -13.17
C ASP A 328 13.46 16.41 -12.09
N ASN A 329 12.57 16.35 -11.09
CA ASN A 329 12.54 15.27 -10.10
C ASN A 329 11.10 14.95 -9.64
N PRO A 330 10.44 13.95 -10.25
CA PRO A 330 9.06 13.61 -9.92
C PRO A 330 8.91 12.95 -8.55
N TYR A 331 10.00 12.64 -7.82
CA TYR A 331 9.92 12.07 -6.47
C TYR A 331 9.83 13.13 -5.37
N LEU A 332 10.20 14.38 -5.66
CA LEU A 332 10.27 15.48 -4.69
C LEU A 332 9.37 16.68 -5.03
N THR A 333 8.77 16.68 -6.21
CA THR A 333 7.88 17.74 -6.67
C THR A 333 6.74 18.02 -5.69
N LEU A 334 6.30 19.27 -5.60
CA LEU A 334 5.10 19.62 -4.83
C LEU A 334 3.93 19.74 -5.80
N SER A 335 3.36 18.60 -6.16
CA SER A 335 2.28 18.48 -7.16
C SER A 335 1.02 17.81 -6.63
N ASN A 336 1.01 17.30 -5.39
CA ASN A 336 -0.06 16.40 -4.94
C ASN A 336 -1.06 17.11 -4.02
N LEU A 337 -2.35 17.04 -4.36
CA LEU A 337 -3.42 17.71 -3.64
C LEU A 337 -4.53 16.73 -3.21
N PRO A 338 -5.06 16.89 -1.97
CA PRO A 338 -6.26 16.17 -1.55
C PRO A 338 -7.49 16.60 -2.36
N VAL A 339 -8.24 15.64 -2.86
CA VAL A 339 -9.54 15.85 -3.52
C VAL A 339 -10.57 14.87 -2.99
N VAL A 340 -11.84 15.23 -3.19
CA VAL A 340 -12.96 14.29 -3.13
C VAL A 340 -13.45 14.03 -4.54
N ILE A 341 -13.69 12.76 -4.86
CA ILE A 341 -14.35 12.30 -6.07
C ILE A 341 -15.76 11.85 -5.71
N ASP A 342 -16.73 12.31 -6.49
CA ASP A 342 -18.10 11.79 -6.47
C ASP A 342 -18.28 10.83 -7.64
N LEU A 343 -18.38 9.53 -7.36
CA LEU A 343 -18.55 8.49 -8.37
C LEU A 343 -19.91 8.58 -9.07
N LYS A 344 -20.96 9.01 -8.37
CA LYS A 344 -22.31 9.10 -8.92
C LYS A 344 -22.41 10.27 -9.90
N GLN A 345 -21.83 11.41 -9.52
CA GLN A 345 -21.82 12.64 -10.33
C GLN A 345 -20.65 12.70 -11.32
N ARG A 346 -19.64 11.81 -11.17
CA ARG A 346 -18.42 11.76 -11.98
C ARG A 346 -17.61 13.06 -11.91
N THR A 347 -17.49 13.64 -10.72
CA THR A 347 -16.80 14.92 -10.50
C THR A 347 -15.65 14.81 -9.52
N LEU A 348 -14.68 15.72 -9.63
CA LEU A 348 -13.57 15.88 -8.69
C LEU A 348 -13.59 17.29 -8.11
N SER A 349 -13.22 17.45 -6.85
CA SER A 349 -13.12 18.76 -6.20
C SER A 349 -11.98 18.79 -5.19
N VAL A 350 -11.16 19.85 -5.25
CA VAL A 350 -10.11 20.11 -4.26
C VAL A 350 -10.71 20.28 -2.88
N ILE A 351 -10.10 19.62 -1.90
CA ILE A 351 -10.40 19.89 -0.49
C ILE A 351 -9.77 21.23 -0.15
N LYS A 352 -10.59 22.24 0.13
CA LYS A 352 -10.09 23.59 0.43
C LYS A 352 -9.27 23.60 1.72
N ASN A 353 -8.38 24.57 1.84
CA ASN A 353 -7.54 24.80 3.01
C ASN A 353 -6.56 23.64 3.32
N THR A 354 -6.18 22.87 2.30
CA THR A 354 -5.06 21.91 2.37
C THR A 354 -3.86 22.46 1.61
N GLU A 355 -2.65 22.04 2.02
CA GLU A 355 -1.41 22.36 1.32
C GLU A 355 -1.09 21.33 0.23
N ILE A 356 -0.25 21.73 -0.73
CA ILE A 356 0.30 20.82 -1.74
C ILE A 356 1.39 19.95 -1.09
N SER A 357 1.25 18.64 -1.22
CA SER A 357 2.17 17.63 -0.70
C SER A 357 3.15 17.15 -1.78
N ASN A 358 4.25 16.56 -1.34
CA ASN A 358 5.11 15.76 -2.21
C ASN A 358 4.53 14.35 -2.45
N PRO A 359 5.10 13.54 -3.36
CA PRO A 359 4.57 12.22 -3.70
C PRO A 359 4.81 11.14 -2.64
N GLN A 360 5.62 11.43 -1.62
CA GLN A 360 5.97 10.49 -0.55
C GLN A 360 5.07 10.64 0.68
N GLY A 361 4.46 11.82 0.86
CA GLY A 361 3.52 12.13 1.95
C GLY A 361 2.08 12.18 1.45
N ILE A 362 1.49 11.02 1.13
CA ILE A 362 0.17 10.93 0.47
C ILE A 362 -0.77 9.89 1.11
N ALA A 363 -0.57 9.56 2.38
CA ALA A 363 -1.48 8.66 3.09
C ALA A 363 -2.91 9.20 3.08
N VAL A 364 -3.90 8.34 2.84
CA VAL A 364 -5.32 8.67 2.99
C VAL A 364 -6.01 7.54 3.73
N ALA A 365 -6.74 7.87 4.79
CA ALA A 365 -7.45 6.87 5.59
C ALA A 365 -8.70 7.46 6.25
N LYS A 366 -9.58 6.60 6.75
CA LYS A 366 -10.71 6.99 7.60
C LYS A 366 -10.31 6.88 9.07
N TYR A 367 -10.75 7.84 9.87
CA TYR A 367 -10.68 7.80 11.34
C TYR A 367 -12.00 8.31 11.90
N LYS A 368 -12.86 7.39 12.36
CA LYS A 368 -14.24 7.72 12.77
C LYS A 368 -15.00 8.42 11.63
N ASP A 369 -15.56 9.60 11.92
CA ASP A 369 -16.26 10.47 10.98
C ASP A 369 -15.30 11.38 10.16
N LEU A 370 -13.98 11.27 10.38
CA LEU A 370 -12.96 12.10 9.73
C LEU A 370 -12.22 11.33 8.63
N ILE A 371 -11.64 12.11 7.72
CA ILE A 371 -10.65 11.65 6.75
C ILE A 371 -9.29 12.14 7.22
N VAL A 372 -8.31 11.25 7.27
CA VAL A 372 -6.93 11.55 7.64
C VAL A 372 -6.10 11.64 6.36
N PHE A 373 -5.38 12.75 6.20
CA PHE A 373 -4.43 12.97 5.11
C PHE A 373 -3.02 13.09 5.66
N GLY A 374 -2.13 12.20 5.26
CA GLY A 374 -0.70 12.44 5.37
C GLY A 374 -0.29 13.53 4.39
N SER A 375 0.52 14.49 4.82
CA SER A 375 1.08 15.52 3.95
C SER A 375 2.53 15.81 4.34
N ALA A 376 3.39 15.95 3.35
CA ALA A 376 4.73 16.48 3.45
C ALA A 376 4.81 17.72 2.56
N ASN A 377 4.46 18.86 3.15
CA ASN A 377 4.36 20.15 2.48
C ASN A 377 5.40 21.14 3.03
N LYS A 378 5.46 22.34 2.45
CA LYS A 378 6.43 23.38 2.86
C LYS A 378 6.26 23.90 4.29
N LYS A 379 5.06 23.77 4.88
CA LYS A 379 4.75 24.30 6.21
C LYS A 379 5.05 23.29 7.30
N ALA A 380 4.58 22.06 7.15
CA ALA A 380 4.81 20.99 8.10
C ALA A 380 4.55 19.61 7.49
N THR A 381 5.22 18.61 8.06
CA THR A 381 5.05 17.20 7.70
C THR A 381 4.28 16.46 8.80
N GLY A 382 3.21 15.76 8.42
CA GLY A 382 2.37 15.06 9.37
C GLY A 382 0.99 14.68 8.84
N PHE A 383 0.12 14.22 9.76
CA PHE A 383 -1.25 13.83 9.47
C PHE A 383 -2.24 14.93 9.86
N TYR A 384 -3.09 15.29 8.90
CA TYR A 384 -4.15 16.29 9.02
C TYR A 384 -5.50 15.60 9.00
N THR A 385 -6.53 16.24 9.50
CA THR A 385 -7.91 15.76 9.41
C THR A 385 -8.75 16.65 8.53
N TYR A 386 -9.72 16.03 7.88
CA TYR A 386 -10.80 16.69 7.19
C TYR A 386 -12.14 16.13 7.70
N ASN A 387 -13.08 17.00 8.03
CA ASN A 387 -14.44 16.62 8.38
C ASN A 387 -15.35 16.73 7.14
N PRO A 388 -15.85 15.61 6.59
CA PRO A 388 -16.77 15.62 5.45
C PRO A 388 -18.05 16.43 5.64
N LYS A 389 -18.55 16.54 6.88
CA LYS A 389 -19.79 17.25 7.21
C LYS A 389 -19.57 18.77 7.29
N THR A 390 -18.57 19.21 8.06
CA THR A 390 -18.31 20.65 8.27
C THR A 390 -17.39 21.27 7.21
N LYS A 391 -16.69 20.43 6.42
CA LYS A 391 -15.68 20.83 5.43
C LYS A 391 -14.43 21.47 6.05
N GLU A 392 -14.24 21.32 7.36
CA GLU A 392 -13.09 21.86 8.08
C GLU A 392 -11.88 20.94 7.93
N VAL A 393 -10.71 21.57 7.78
CA VAL A 393 -9.40 20.92 7.80
C VAL A 393 -8.68 21.37 9.08
N ALA A 394 -8.06 20.43 9.79
CA ALA A 394 -7.26 20.70 10.97
C ALA A 394 -5.93 19.95 10.95
N GLY A 395 -4.91 20.53 11.57
CA GLY A 395 -3.63 19.86 11.82
C GLY A 395 -2.39 20.64 11.38
N PRO A 396 -1.21 19.97 11.35
CA PRO A 396 -1.07 18.53 11.55
C PRO A 396 -1.44 18.15 13.00
N VAL A 397 -2.27 17.12 13.15
CA VAL A 397 -2.60 16.53 14.46
C VAL A 397 -1.38 15.76 14.97
N ILE A 398 -0.82 14.91 14.11
CA ILE A 398 0.45 14.20 14.35
C ILE A 398 1.49 14.81 13.44
N GLN A 399 2.60 15.29 13.99
CA GLN A 399 3.82 15.61 13.24
C GLN A 399 4.76 14.42 13.23
N THR A 400 5.36 14.11 12.09
CA THR A 400 6.22 12.93 11.91
C THR A 400 7.64 13.30 11.49
N GLN A 401 8.61 12.51 11.95
CA GLN A 401 9.95 12.50 11.35
C GLN A 401 9.94 11.68 10.05
N GLY A 402 9.70 12.35 8.92
CA GLY A 402 9.61 11.75 7.59
C GLY A 402 8.22 11.87 6.98
N ASN A 403 8.11 11.51 5.70
CA ASN A 403 6.92 11.68 4.88
C ASN A 403 5.83 10.65 5.25
N PRO A 404 4.62 11.07 5.64
CA PRO A 404 3.55 10.17 6.07
C PRO A 404 2.95 9.39 4.88
N SER A 405 3.30 8.12 4.77
CA SER A 405 2.98 7.27 3.61
C SER A 405 1.87 6.26 3.85
N PHE A 406 1.55 5.96 5.12
CA PHE A 406 0.50 5.00 5.48
C PHE A 406 -0.22 5.41 6.76
N PHE A 407 -1.52 5.11 6.85
CA PHE A 407 -2.33 5.24 8.06
C PHE A 407 -3.44 4.19 8.06
N HIS A 408 -3.73 3.63 9.24
CA HIS A 408 -4.85 2.73 9.47
C HIS A 408 -5.40 2.92 10.89
N SER A 409 -6.71 2.79 11.05
CA SER A 409 -7.41 2.89 12.32
C SER A 409 -8.11 1.56 12.64
N PHE A 410 -7.87 1.02 13.83
CA PHE A 410 -8.55 -0.17 14.38
C PHE A 410 -9.77 0.20 15.24
N GLU A 411 -10.35 1.37 15.03
CA GLU A 411 -11.48 1.92 15.81
C GLU A 411 -12.80 1.79 15.05
#